data_AF-J9FU42-F1
#
_entry.id   AF-J9FU42-F1
#
_cell.length_a   1.000
_cell.length_b   1.000
_cell.length_c   1.000
_cell.angle_alpha   90.00
_cell.angle_beta   90.00
_cell.angle_gamma   90.00
#
_symmetry.space_group_name_H-M   'P 1'
#
loop_
_entity.id
_entity.type
_entity.pdbx_description
1 polymer ?
#
loop_
_entity_poly.entity_id
_entity_poly.type
_entity_poly.pdbx_seq_one_letter_code
_entity_poly.pdbx_strand_id
1 'polypeptide(L)'
;MTETDIAYDALPDAVKQAFAALTQYKNWKCDDVDMLERKGMEVVYVIEIEQGRKEIDLYFDAKGNLLKEVADTDDNSANYLPAQLPGAVTQLLNERYAGYQLLDVETDKETKLLEVDILFQGQNLEVCFNPSSYAWVSTSQDVLFASLPQAVKEAAKNAVHNHPGYELEDDEAEKVTTPAGIYYIVELEMDGKPDIPVKIKEDGTPLK
;
A
#
# COMPACT_ATOMS: atom_id res chain seq x y z
N MET A 1 17.23 -12.25 -6.41
CA MET A 1 17.44 -10.92 -5.83
C MET A 1 18.86 -10.88 -5.33
N THR A 2 19.51 -9.73 -5.41
CA THR A 2 20.79 -9.45 -4.76
C THR A 2 20.55 -8.30 -3.80
N GLU A 3 21.02 -8.47 -2.58
CA GLU A 3 21.08 -7.46 -1.53
C GLU A 3 22.56 -7.11 -1.35
N THR A 4 22.85 -5.85 -1.13
CA THR A 4 24.21 -5.34 -1.00
C THR A 4 24.20 -4.23 0.02
N ASP A 5 24.80 -4.51 1.17
CA ASP A 5 25.21 -3.51 2.15
C ASP A 5 26.07 -2.44 1.45
N ILE A 6 25.63 -1.19 1.59
CA ILE A 6 26.32 -0.01 1.07
C ILE A 6 26.47 1.03 2.18
N ALA A 7 27.55 1.81 2.11
CA ALA A 7 27.66 2.98 2.98
C ALA A 7 26.56 4.01 2.66
N TYR A 8 26.03 4.68 3.69
CA TYR A 8 25.04 5.77 3.54
C TYR A 8 25.45 6.83 2.50
N ASP A 9 26.73 7.18 2.42
CA ASP A 9 27.25 8.16 1.45
C ASP A 9 27.11 7.71 -0.02
N ALA A 10 26.99 6.40 -0.26
CA ALA A 10 26.78 5.81 -1.58
C ALA A 10 25.31 5.90 -2.04
N LEU A 11 24.38 6.28 -1.17
CA LEU A 11 22.99 6.52 -1.56
C LEU A 11 22.88 7.65 -2.59
N PRO A 12 21.92 7.55 -3.55
CA PRO A 12 21.58 8.67 -4.41
C PRO A 12 21.23 9.90 -3.60
N ASP A 13 21.63 11.09 -4.08
CA ASP A 13 21.35 12.36 -3.39
C ASP A 13 19.85 12.58 -3.15
N ALA A 14 19.01 12.11 -4.07
CA ALA A 14 17.57 12.20 -3.93
C ALA A 14 17.03 11.38 -2.74
N VAL A 15 17.59 10.18 -2.51
CA VAL A 15 17.23 9.33 -1.36
C VAL A 15 17.67 9.97 -0.06
N LYS A 16 18.92 10.47 0.02
CA LYS A 16 19.42 11.17 1.22
C LYS A 16 18.58 12.41 1.55
N GLN A 17 18.17 13.17 0.54
CA GLN A 17 17.32 14.34 0.73
C GLN A 17 15.91 13.97 1.19
N ALA A 18 15.32 12.92 0.61
CA ALA A 18 14.01 12.42 0.99
C ALA A 18 14.02 11.92 2.45
N PHE A 19 15.00 11.08 2.81
CA PHE A 19 15.16 10.60 4.17
C PHE A 19 15.33 11.75 5.18
N ALA A 20 16.19 12.74 4.88
CA ALA A 20 16.38 13.90 5.74
C ALA A 20 15.11 14.77 5.90
N ALA A 21 14.17 14.70 4.95
CA ALA A 21 12.90 15.42 5.00
C ALA A 21 11.85 14.73 5.90
N LEU A 22 12.04 13.46 6.27
CA LEU A 22 11.15 12.70 7.15
C LEU A 22 11.31 13.15 8.60
N THR A 23 10.68 14.27 8.96
CA THR A 23 10.84 14.89 10.29
C THR A 23 10.34 14.03 11.45
N GLN A 24 9.47 13.05 11.21
CA GLN A 24 9.06 12.07 12.22
C GLN A 24 10.22 11.21 12.73
N TYR A 25 11.26 11.01 11.90
CA TYR A 25 12.42 10.17 12.19
C TYR A 25 13.67 10.96 12.56
N LYS A 26 13.58 12.28 12.76
CA LYS A 26 14.74 13.16 13.02
C LYS A 26 15.64 12.75 14.21
N ASN A 27 15.10 11.98 15.16
CA ASN A 27 15.78 11.52 16.37
C ASN A 27 16.10 10.02 16.33
N TRP A 28 15.87 9.36 15.19
CA TRP A 28 16.22 7.96 14.97
C TRP A 28 17.63 7.89 14.41
N LYS A 29 18.36 6.83 14.74
CA LYS A 29 19.70 6.56 14.22
C LYS A 29 19.54 5.68 12.99
N CYS A 30 20.20 6.04 11.89
CA CYS A 30 20.40 5.10 10.77
C CYS A 30 21.43 4.06 11.21
N ASP A 31 21.07 2.78 11.10
CA ASP A 31 21.94 1.66 11.48
C ASP A 31 22.67 1.09 10.27
N ASP A 32 21.91 0.62 9.28
CA ASP A 32 22.43 0.09 8.02
C ASP A 32 21.70 0.62 6.78
N VAL A 33 22.31 0.41 5.62
CA VAL A 33 21.75 0.77 4.32
C VAL A 33 22.01 -0.32 3.29
N ASP A 34 20.95 -0.81 2.67
CA ASP A 34 21.04 -1.83 1.62
C ASP A 34 20.63 -1.30 0.25
N MET A 35 21.23 -1.90 -0.78
CA MET A 35 20.80 -1.81 -2.16
C MET A 35 20.23 -3.15 -2.62
N LEU A 36 18.96 -3.14 -3.04
CA LEU A 36 18.24 -4.30 -3.53
C LEU A 36 18.13 -4.28 -5.06
N GLU A 37 18.70 -5.30 -5.70
CA GLU A 37 18.62 -5.52 -7.13
C GLU A 37 17.77 -6.76 -7.45
N ARG A 38 16.75 -6.54 -8.28
CA ARG A 38 15.82 -7.59 -8.73
C ARG A 38 15.80 -7.61 -10.25
N LYS A 39 15.87 -8.80 -10.84
CA LYS A 39 15.98 -8.96 -12.29
C LYS A 39 14.77 -8.33 -12.99
N GLY A 40 15.01 -7.33 -13.83
CA GLY A 40 13.97 -6.65 -14.60
C GLY A 40 13.14 -5.65 -13.80
N MET A 41 13.64 -5.21 -12.63
CA MET A 41 13.00 -4.21 -11.78
C MET A 41 13.97 -3.07 -11.46
N GLU A 42 13.43 -1.94 -11.02
CA GLU A 42 14.23 -0.82 -10.53
C GLU A 42 14.96 -1.20 -9.23
N VAL A 43 16.12 -0.57 -9.01
CA VAL A 43 16.89 -0.68 -7.77
C VAL A 43 16.10 -0.03 -6.64
N VAL A 44 16.06 -0.69 -5.48
CA VAL A 44 15.46 -0.17 -4.25
C VAL A 44 16.54 -0.01 -3.20
N TYR A 45 16.48 1.08 -2.46
CA TYR A 45 17.38 1.38 -1.35
C TYR A 45 16.62 1.22 -0.04
N VAL A 46 17.19 0.51 0.93
CA VAL A 46 16.61 0.35 2.26
C VAL A 46 17.46 1.15 3.23
N ILE A 47 16.83 1.98 4.06
CA ILE A 47 17.48 2.66 5.18
C ILE A 47 16.85 2.11 6.44
N GLU A 48 17.64 1.37 7.21
CA GLU A 48 17.24 0.86 8.51
C GLU A 48 17.44 1.95 9.56
N ILE A 49 16.40 2.25 10.32
CA ILE A 49 16.46 3.25 11.39
C ILE A 49 15.99 2.67 12.72
N GLU A 50 16.69 3.05 13.79
CA GLU A 50 16.39 2.60 15.14
C GLU A 50 16.13 3.76 16.12
N GLN A 51 15.22 3.51 17.07
CA GLN A 51 15.07 4.32 18.26
C GLN A 51 14.75 3.42 19.48
N GLY A 52 15.79 3.12 20.26
CA GLY A 52 15.66 2.36 21.49
C GLY A 52 15.54 0.85 21.25
N ARG A 53 14.31 0.34 21.09
CA ARG A 53 14.03 -1.08 20.78
C ARG A 53 13.10 -1.22 19.57
N LYS A 54 12.97 -0.14 18.80
CA LYS A 54 12.15 -0.09 17.62
C LYS A 54 13.08 0.10 16.45
N GLU A 55 12.91 -0.72 15.45
CA GLU A 55 13.59 -0.67 14.17
C GLU A 55 12.53 -0.53 13.07
N ILE A 56 12.84 0.27 12.05
CA ILE A 56 11.99 0.49 10.88
C ILE A 56 12.87 0.49 9.64
N ASP A 57 12.45 -0.29 8.64
CA ASP A 57 13.03 -0.29 7.30
C ASP A 57 12.27 0.69 6.41
N LEU A 58 13.00 1.65 5.84
CA LEU A 58 12.46 2.61 4.90
C LEU A 58 12.93 2.28 3.48
N TYR A 59 12.00 1.89 2.61
CA TYR A 59 12.30 1.49 1.23
C TYR A 59 12.13 2.68 0.30
N PHE A 60 13.15 3.02 -0.48
CA PHE A 60 13.14 4.12 -1.43
C PHE A 60 13.47 3.66 -2.85
N ASP A 61 12.88 4.32 -3.85
CA ASP A 61 13.39 4.24 -5.21
C ASP A 61 14.65 5.13 -5.39
N ALA A 62 15.32 5.01 -6.54
CA ALA A 62 16.48 5.84 -6.86
C ALA A 62 16.19 7.36 -6.97
N LYS A 63 14.91 7.77 -7.01
CA LYS A 63 14.46 9.16 -7.09
C LYS A 63 14.08 9.73 -5.72
N GLY A 64 14.20 8.94 -4.64
CA GLY A 64 13.85 9.35 -3.28
C GLY A 64 12.36 9.30 -2.97
N ASN A 65 11.54 8.61 -3.78
CA ASN A 65 10.17 8.31 -3.39
C ASN A 65 10.20 7.21 -2.32
N LEU A 66 9.57 7.46 -1.18
CA LEU A 66 9.35 6.44 -0.15
C LEU A 66 8.30 5.45 -0.66
N LEU A 67 8.69 4.19 -0.78
CA LEU A 67 7.91 3.08 -1.33
C LEU A 67 7.14 2.35 -0.22
N LYS A 68 7.81 2.06 0.89
CA LYS A 68 7.26 1.26 1.99
C LYS A 68 7.98 1.58 3.30
N GLU A 69 7.25 1.46 4.40
CA GLU A 69 7.79 1.50 5.76
C GLU A 69 7.42 0.18 6.45
N VAL A 70 8.40 -0.53 7.01
CA VAL A 70 8.16 -1.81 7.69
C VAL A 70 8.74 -1.74 9.08
N ALA A 71 7.94 -1.96 10.11
CA ALA A 71 8.46 -2.13 11.46
C ALA A 71 9.22 -3.46 11.52
N ASP A 72 10.52 -3.40 11.78
CA ASP A 72 11.29 -4.61 11.99
C ASP A 72 10.97 -5.15 13.39
N THR A 73 10.28 -6.29 13.41
CA THR A 73 9.72 -6.89 14.64
C THR A 73 10.30 -8.26 14.94
N ASP A 74 11.19 -8.79 14.10
CA ASP A 74 12.06 -9.95 14.34
C ASP A 74 12.92 -10.21 13.08
N ASP A 75 14.21 -10.51 13.28
CA ASP A 75 15.31 -10.92 12.36
C ASP A 75 14.90 -11.77 11.14
N ASN A 76 14.11 -11.18 10.24
CA ASN A 76 13.51 -11.90 9.14
C ASN A 76 13.63 -11.06 7.86
N SER A 77 14.72 -11.32 7.15
CA SER A 77 14.94 -11.09 5.70
C SER A 77 13.82 -11.59 4.76
N ALA A 78 12.67 -12.04 5.31
CA ALA A 78 11.46 -12.38 4.59
C ALA A 78 10.61 -11.15 4.22
N ASN A 79 10.95 -9.95 4.71
CA ASN A 79 10.20 -8.70 4.46
C ASN A 79 10.62 -7.96 3.18
N TYR A 80 11.61 -8.49 2.45
CA TYR A 80 12.04 -7.90 1.20
C TYR A 80 10.95 -7.94 0.13
N LEU A 81 10.93 -6.87 -0.67
CA LEU A 81 10.00 -6.77 -1.79
C LEU A 81 10.14 -7.99 -2.72
N PRO A 82 9.04 -8.63 -3.11
CA PRO A 82 9.04 -9.97 -3.68
C PRO A 82 9.83 -10.09 -4.99
N ALA A 83 10.42 -11.28 -5.17
CA ALA A 83 11.26 -11.59 -6.32
C ALA A 83 10.41 -12.02 -7.54
N GLN A 84 10.15 -11.05 -8.42
CA GLN A 84 9.58 -11.20 -9.77
C GLN A 84 8.11 -11.66 -9.85
N LEU A 85 7.28 -10.79 -10.43
CA LEU A 85 5.89 -11.08 -10.74
C LEU A 85 5.71 -12.13 -11.84
N PRO A 86 4.61 -12.91 -11.84
CA PRO A 86 4.22 -13.72 -12.98
C PRO A 86 4.12 -12.87 -14.25
N GLY A 87 4.61 -13.37 -15.39
CA GLY A 87 4.69 -12.58 -16.64
C GLY A 87 3.35 -12.02 -17.12
N ALA A 88 2.25 -12.76 -16.91
CA ALA A 88 0.89 -12.29 -17.23
C ALA A 88 0.47 -11.08 -16.36
N VAL A 89 0.83 -11.09 -15.07
CA VAL A 89 0.59 -9.98 -14.15
C VAL A 89 1.42 -8.77 -14.56
N THR A 90 2.72 -8.96 -14.81
CA THR A 90 3.60 -7.89 -15.32
C THR A 90 3.10 -7.28 -16.62
N GLN A 91 2.60 -8.09 -17.56
CA GLN A 91 2.04 -7.59 -18.81
C GLN A 91 0.80 -6.72 -18.54
N LEU A 92 -0.14 -7.19 -17.73
CA LEU A 92 -1.36 -6.46 -17.43
C LEU A 92 -1.07 -5.13 -16.72
N LEU A 93 -0.16 -5.14 -15.75
CA LEU A 93 0.26 -3.91 -15.05
C LEU A 93 0.91 -2.92 -16.01
N ASN A 94 1.76 -3.36 -16.95
CA ASN A 94 2.33 -2.46 -17.96
C ASN A 94 1.28 -1.91 -18.93
N GLU A 95 0.25 -2.69 -19.26
CA GLU A 95 -0.86 -2.24 -20.12
C GLU A 95 -1.75 -1.19 -19.43
N ARG A 96 -2.00 -1.34 -18.11
CA ARG A 96 -2.92 -0.47 -17.36
C ARG A 96 -2.24 0.70 -16.64
N TYR A 97 -1.03 0.47 -16.14
CA TYR A 97 -0.31 1.33 -15.22
C TYR A 97 1.11 1.58 -15.73
N ALA A 98 1.26 1.91 -17.00
CA ALA A 98 2.57 2.12 -17.62
C ALA A 98 3.43 3.13 -16.83
N GLY A 99 4.57 2.67 -16.31
CA GLY A 99 5.45 3.46 -15.44
C GLY A 99 5.16 3.33 -13.94
N TYR A 100 4.38 2.32 -13.53
CA TYR A 100 4.23 1.97 -12.11
C TYR A 100 5.55 1.54 -11.47
N GLN A 101 5.64 1.70 -10.16
CA GLN A 101 6.70 1.12 -9.34
C GLN A 101 6.08 0.02 -8.46
N LEU A 102 6.70 -1.15 -8.44
CA LEU A 102 6.22 -2.25 -7.61
C LEU A 102 6.62 -1.99 -6.15
N LEU A 103 5.63 -1.89 -5.28
CA LEU A 103 5.79 -1.73 -3.85
C LEU A 103 5.84 -3.11 -3.21
N ASP A 104 4.77 -3.89 -3.32
CA ASP A 104 4.69 -5.22 -2.70
C ASP A 104 3.92 -6.22 -3.55
N VAL A 105 4.06 -7.50 -3.21
CA VAL A 105 3.25 -8.60 -3.74
C VAL A 105 3.01 -9.62 -2.65
N GLU A 106 1.75 -9.78 -2.29
CA GLU A 106 1.38 -10.81 -1.34
C GLU A 106 0.18 -11.62 -1.82
N THR A 107 -0.07 -12.74 -1.15
CA THR A 107 -1.32 -13.46 -1.33
C THR A 107 -2.12 -13.27 -0.06
N ASP A 108 -3.23 -12.56 -0.19
CA ASP A 108 -4.09 -12.27 0.94
C ASP A 108 -4.53 -13.55 1.63
N LYS A 109 -4.51 -13.50 2.96
CA LYS A 109 -4.80 -14.67 3.78
C LYS A 109 -6.30 -14.97 3.78
N GLU A 110 -7.17 -14.00 3.54
CA GLU A 110 -8.61 -14.19 3.63
C GLU A 110 -9.24 -14.51 2.27
N THR A 111 -9.10 -13.59 1.32
CA THR A 111 -9.62 -13.62 -0.05
C THR A 111 -8.84 -14.57 -0.95
N LYS A 112 -7.58 -14.89 -0.60
CA LYS A 112 -6.64 -15.68 -1.42
C LYS A 112 -6.30 -15.01 -2.77
N LEU A 113 -6.55 -13.72 -2.92
CA LEU A 113 -6.13 -12.99 -4.10
C LEU A 113 -4.63 -12.73 -4.06
N LEU A 114 -4.00 -12.65 -5.24
CA LEU A 114 -2.67 -12.10 -5.37
C LEU A 114 -2.80 -10.59 -5.37
N GLU A 115 -2.38 -9.94 -4.29
CA GLU A 115 -2.35 -8.49 -4.13
C GLU A 115 -0.99 -7.96 -4.60
N VAL A 116 -1.06 -6.87 -5.35
CA VAL A 116 0.12 -6.25 -5.95
C VAL A 116 0.03 -4.75 -5.70
N ASP A 117 0.78 -4.28 -4.72
CA ASP A 117 0.86 -2.88 -4.38
C ASP A 117 1.80 -2.17 -5.34
N ILE A 118 1.32 -1.08 -5.92
CA ILE A 118 2.07 -0.26 -6.85
C ILE A 118 1.95 1.22 -6.52
N LEU A 119 3.03 1.96 -6.72
CA LEU A 119 2.99 3.41 -6.81
C LEU A 119 2.78 3.78 -8.27
N PHE A 120 1.66 4.44 -8.58
CA PHE A 120 1.36 4.91 -9.91
C PHE A 120 0.93 6.37 -9.88
N GLN A 121 1.70 7.24 -10.54
CA GLN A 121 1.44 8.68 -10.59
C GLN A 121 1.32 9.36 -9.21
N GLY A 122 2.06 8.85 -8.21
CA GLY A 122 2.02 9.37 -6.84
C GLY A 122 0.87 8.82 -5.98
N GLN A 123 0.08 7.88 -6.50
CA GLN A 123 -0.98 7.20 -5.77
C GLN A 123 -0.58 5.75 -5.50
N ASN A 124 -0.74 5.30 -4.25
CA ASN A 124 -0.67 3.89 -3.90
C ASN A 124 -1.94 3.20 -4.39
N LEU A 125 -1.76 2.13 -5.16
CA LEU A 125 -2.83 1.28 -5.66
C LEU A 125 -2.55 -0.16 -5.23
N GLU A 126 -3.55 -0.85 -4.71
CA GLU A 126 -3.52 -2.29 -4.56
C GLU A 126 -4.22 -2.92 -5.78
N VAL A 127 -3.52 -3.78 -6.52
CA VAL A 127 -4.07 -4.45 -7.71
C VAL A 127 -4.20 -5.95 -7.45
N CYS A 128 -5.44 -6.42 -7.27
CA CYS A 128 -5.71 -7.80 -6.93
C CYS A 128 -5.93 -8.65 -8.20
N PHE A 129 -5.36 -9.86 -8.21
CA PHE A 129 -5.48 -10.84 -9.28
C PHE A 129 -5.95 -12.19 -8.73
N ASN A 130 -6.66 -12.96 -9.56
CA ASN A 130 -6.91 -14.35 -9.26
C ASN A 130 -5.59 -15.14 -9.36
N PRO A 131 -5.15 -15.86 -8.32
CA PRO A 131 -3.83 -16.50 -8.30
C PRO A 131 -3.69 -17.67 -9.29
N SER A 132 -4.81 -18.25 -9.75
CA SER A 132 -4.80 -19.39 -10.69
C SER A 132 -4.79 -18.96 -12.14
N SER A 133 -5.55 -17.90 -12.48
CA SER A 133 -5.69 -17.43 -13.86
C SER A 133 -4.92 -16.14 -14.17
N TYR A 134 -4.44 -15.43 -13.15
CA TYR A 134 -3.90 -14.07 -13.24
C TYR A 134 -4.86 -13.06 -13.90
N ALA A 135 -6.17 -13.33 -13.86
CA ALA A 135 -7.17 -12.36 -14.26
C ALA A 135 -7.25 -11.24 -13.21
N TRP A 136 -7.26 -9.98 -13.67
CA TRP A 136 -7.51 -8.81 -12.83
C TRP A 136 -8.88 -8.91 -12.16
N VAL A 137 -8.91 -8.73 -10.84
CA VAL A 137 -10.12 -8.79 -10.01
C VAL A 137 -10.54 -7.39 -9.58
N SER A 138 -9.60 -6.61 -9.06
CA SER A 138 -9.85 -5.27 -8.55
C SER A 138 -8.60 -4.40 -8.60
N THR A 139 -8.82 -3.10 -8.59
CA THR A 139 -7.83 -2.13 -8.16
C THR A 139 -8.47 -1.21 -7.15
N SER A 140 -7.82 -1.03 -6.01
CA SER A 140 -8.26 -0.11 -4.97
C SER A 140 -7.22 0.97 -4.68
N GLN A 141 -7.70 2.03 -4.04
CA GLN A 141 -6.93 3.19 -3.64
C GLN A 141 -7.67 3.95 -2.54
N ASP A 142 -6.91 4.57 -1.65
CA ASP A 142 -7.47 5.49 -0.67
C ASP A 142 -7.93 6.78 -1.35
N VAL A 143 -9.07 7.29 -0.89
CA VAL A 143 -9.65 8.55 -1.32
C VAL A 143 -10.22 9.27 -0.12
N LEU A 144 -10.25 10.60 -0.17
CA LEU A 144 -10.91 11.39 0.86
C LEU A 144 -12.41 11.08 0.87
N PHE A 145 -12.98 10.84 2.04
CA PHE A 145 -14.43 10.62 2.19
C PHE A 145 -15.23 11.81 1.60
N ALA A 146 -14.71 13.03 1.76
CA ALA A 146 -15.32 14.24 1.20
C ALA A 146 -15.48 14.18 -0.33
N SER A 147 -14.61 13.46 -1.04
CA SER A 147 -14.62 13.32 -2.50
C SER A 147 -15.66 12.31 -3.01
N LEU A 148 -16.26 11.51 -2.12
CA LEU A 148 -17.20 10.47 -2.50
C LEU A 148 -18.50 11.04 -3.10
N PRO A 149 -19.17 10.28 -3.98
CA PRO A 149 -20.51 10.59 -4.47
C PRO A 149 -21.48 10.84 -3.32
N GLN A 150 -22.41 11.79 -3.50
CA GLN A 150 -23.38 12.15 -2.45
C GLN A 150 -24.21 10.94 -1.98
N ALA A 151 -24.65 10.09 -2.91
CA ALA A 151 -25.42 8.89 -2.58
C ALA A 151 -24.64 7.90 -1.71
N VAL A 152 -23.32 7.79 -1.91
CA VAL A 152 -22.43 6.95 -1.10
C VAL A 152 -22.33 7.51 0.32
N LYS A 153 -22.08 8.82 0.46
CA LYS A 153 -22.01 9.49 1.78
C LYS A 153 -23.30 9.37 2.57
N GLU A 154 -24.45 9.48 1.91
CA GLU A 154 -25.76 9.30 2.54
C GLU A 154 -25.98 7.84 2.98
N ALA A 155 -25.61 6.87 2.13
CA ALA A 155 -25.70 5.47 2.48
C ALA A 155 -24.79 5.08 3.65
N ALA A 156 -23.56 5.61 3.71
CA ALA A 156 -22.63 5.39 4.81
C ALA A 156 -23.18 5.95 6.14
N LYS A 157 -23.69 7.19 6.14
CA LYS A 157 -24.36 7.77 7.31
C LYS A 157 -25.57 6.96 7.77
N ASN A 158 -26.35 6.43 6.84
CA ASN A 158 -27.47 5.56 7.17
C ASN A 158 -27.02 4.22 7.74
N ALA A 159 -25.87 3.69 7.33
CA ALA A 159 -25.34 2.43 7.82
C ALA A 159 -25.05 2.50 9.33
N VAL A 160 -24.47 3.61 9.81
CA VAL A 160 -24.19 3.85 11.26
C VAL A 160 -25.38 3.54 12.16
N HIS A 161 -26.60 3.88 11.72
CA HIS A 161 -27.81 3.64 12.52
C HIS A 161 -28.09 2.15 12.82
N ASN A 162 -27.51 1.23 12.04
CA ASN A 162 -27.61 -0.21 12.26
C ASN A 162 -26.48 -0.77 13.14
N HIS A 163 -25.51 0.06 13.53
CA HIS A 163 -24.33 -0.31 14.32
C HIS A 163 -24.23 0.55 15.59
N PRO A 164 -25.08 0.32 16.61
CA PRO A 164 -25.07 1.13 17.83
C PRO A 164 -23.69 1.15 18.50
N GLY A 165 -23.17 2.35 18.77
CA GLY A 165 -21.88 2.57 19.41
C GLY A 165 -20.71 2.76 18.43
N TYR A 166 -20.90 2.44 17.15
CA TYR A 166 -19.96 2.82 16.11
C TYR A 166 -20.24 4.23 15.59
N GLU A 167 -19.19 4.89 15.14
CA GLU A 167 -19.22 6.18 14.46
C GLU A 167 -18.74 6.00 13.02
N LEU A 168 -19.04 6.96 12.16
CA LEU A 168 -18.57 6.93 10.77
C LEU A 168 -17.18 7.55 10.73
N GLU A 169 -16.20 6.82 10.20
CA GLU A 169 -14.93 7.44 9.82
C GLU A 169 -15.15 8.26 8.54
N ASP A 170 -14.99 9.58 8.63
CA ASP A 170 -15.30 10.52 7.55
C ASP A 170 -14.10 11.34 7.04
N ASP A 171 -12.88 10.84 7.33
CA ASP A 171 -11.63 11.35 6.79
C ASP A 171 -11.29 10.66 5.46
N GLU A 172 -11.27 9.32 5.44
CA GLU A 172 -10.91 8.51 4.28
C GLU A 172 -11.92 7.41 3.95
N ALA A 173 -11.74 6.83 2.77
CA ALA A 173 -12.50 5.71 2.26
C ALA A 173 -11.67 5.01 1.19
N GLU A 174 -11.97 3.75 0.92
CA GLU A 174 -11.34 3.02 -0.16
C GLU A 174 -12.24 3.06 -1.41
N LYS A 175 -11.67 3.41 -2.56
CA LYS A 175 -12.36 3.29 -3.86
C LYS A 175 -11.91 2.02 -4.55
N VAL A 176 -12.82 1.09 -4.77
CA VAL A 176 -12.54 -0.18 -5.44
C VAL A 176 -13.15 -0.22 -6.84
N THR A 177 -12.30 -0.41 -7.84
CA THR A 177 -12.69 -0.60 -9.24
C THR A 177 -12.62 -2.07 -9.60
N THR A 178 -13.71 -2.62 -10.14
CA THR A 178 -13.80 -4.03 -10.58
C THR A 178 -14.33 -4.13 -12.01
N PRO A 179 -14.29 -5.31 -12.65
CA PRO A 179 -14.99 -5.53 -13.92
C PRO A 179 -16.50 -5.28 -13.86
N ALA A 180 -17.13 -5.36 -12.68
CA ALA A 180 -18.56 -5.16 -12.48
C ALA A 180 -18.95 -3.70 -12.21
N GLY A 181 -17.97 -2.82 -12.04
CA GLY A 181 -18.17 -1.41 -11.70
C GLY A 181 -17.38 -0.97 -10.46
N ILE A 182 -17.64 0.26 -10.03
CA ILE A 182 -17.00 0.89 -8.88
C ILE A 182 -17.88 0.72 -7.64
N TYR A 183 -17.24 0.43 -6.51
CA TYR A 183 -17.82 0.58 -5.19
C TYR A 183 -16.80 1.23 -4.25
N TYR A 184 -17.29 1.67 -3.10
CA TYR A 184 -16.50 2.32 -2.06
C TYR A 184 -16.61 1.51 -0.78
N ILE A 185 -15.54 1.45 0.00
CA ILE A 185 -15.55 0.92 1.36
C ILE A 185 -15.38 2.11 2.29
N VAL A 186 -16.30 2.25 3.24
CA VAL A 186 -16.20 3.24 4.31
C VAL A 186 -16.25 2.50 5.63
N GLU A 187 -15.36 2.85 6.54
CA GLU A 187 -15.26 2.18 7.83
C GLU A 187 -16.17 2.83 8.87
N LEU A 188 -16.69 1.98 9.75
CA LEU A 188 -17.33 2.41 10.98
C LEU A 188 -16.42 2.03 12.13
N GLU A 189 -16.02 2.99 12.94
CA GLU A 189 -15.05 2.80 14.01
C GLU A 189 -15.71 2.86 15.40
N MET A 190 -15.12 2.17 16.37
CA MET A 190 -15.47 2.30 17.78
C MET A 190 -14.23 2.01 18.63
N ASP A 191 -13.95 2.88 19.60
CA ASP A 191 -12.77 2.74 20.46
C ASP A 191 -12.68 1.34 21.11
N GLY A 192 -11.52 0.70 20.91
CA GLY A 192 -11.23 -0.65 21.39
C GLY A 192 -11.98 -1.78 20.67
N LYS A 193 -12.52 -1.54 19.47
CA LYS A 193 -13.23 -2.54 18.65
C LYS A 193 -12.68 -2.54 17.21
N PRO A 194 -12.76 -3.69 16.51
CA PRO A 194 -12.41 -3.73 15.10
C PRO A 194 -13.40 -2.89 14.29
N ASP A 195 -12.87 -2.20 13.28
CA ASP A 195 -13.68 -1.41 12.38
C ASP A 195 -14.58 -2.28 11.51
N ILE A 196 -15.70 -1.70 11.09
CA ILE A 196 -16.70 -2.39 10.26
C ILE A 196 -16.67 -1.79 8.85
N PRO A 197 -16.17 -2.52 7.85
CA PRO A 197 -16.17 -2.04 6.48
C PRO A 197 -17.58 -2.11 5.88
N VAL A 198 -18.07 -0.98 5.36
CA VAL A 198 -19.36 -0.86 4.67
C VAL A 198 -19.11 -0.65 3.18
N LYS A 199 -19.45 -1.65 2.36
CA LYS A 199 -19.29 -1.62 0.90
C LYS A 199 -20.51 -1.01 0.22
N ILE A 200 -20.33 0.03 -0.58
CA ILE A 200 -21.41 0.81 -1.18
C ILE A 200 -21.11 1.08 -2.65
N LYS A 201 -22.03 0.73 -3.55
CA LYS A 201 -21.91 1.08 -4.97
C LYS A 201 -21.96 2.59 -5.18
N GLU A 202 -21.46 3.05 -6.33
CA GLU A 202 -21.46 4.47 -6.69
C GLU A 202 -22.86 5.14 -6.64
N ASP A 203 -23.93 4.37 -6.85
CA ASP A 203 -25.32 4.84 -6.75
C ASP A 203 -25.90 4.88 -5.32
N GLY A 204 -25.10 4.55 -4.30
CA GLY A 204 -25.51 4.48 -2.90
C GLY A 204 -26.10 3.13 -2.48
N THR A 205 -26.20 2.13 -3.37
CA THR A 205 -26.72 0.82 -3.02
C THR A 205 -25.69 0.04 -2.16
N PRO A 206 -26.05 -0.42 -0.95
CA PRO A 206 -25.17 -1.27 -0.16
C PRO A 206 -24.91 -2.61 -0.85
N LEU A 207 -23.65 -3.06 -0.82
CA LEU A 207 -23.27 -4.43 -1.16
C LEU A 207 -23.40 -5.30 0.11
N LYS A 208 -23.90 -6.52 -0.07
CA LYS A 208 -24.03 -7.53 0.99
C LYS A 208 -22.86 -8.49 0.97
#